data_AF-A0A8D5FP45-F1
#
_entry.id   AF-A0A8D5FP45-F1
#
_cell.length_a   1.000
_cell.length_b   1.000
_cell.length_c   1.000
_cell.angle_alpha   90.00
_cell.angle_beta   90.00
_cell.angle_gamma   90.00
#
_symmetry.space_group_name_H-M   'P 1'
#
loop_
_entity.id
_entity.type
_entity.pdbx_description
1 polymer ?
#
loop_
_entity_poly.entity_id
_entity_poly.type
_entity_poly.pdbx_seq_one_letter_code
_entity_poly.pdbx_strand_id
1 'polypeptide(L)'
;MGVFASRSPHRPNHLGMSAVRLAGIRREKGKLFLDLAGVDLLDGTPVVDIKPYIPYSDCISGAEDGYTEIKISTMAVRFTREAEIFCARYEQETGRPLRQLIVELVGLDPRPPFQKKSRNEFGMWLWDVNIRWRVCESYFEIQKLTLHE
;
A
#
# COMPACT_ATOMS: atom_id res chain seq x y z
N MET A 1 -1.77 -3.69 -23.82
CA MET A 1 -0.31 -3.98 -23.79
C MET A 1 -0.07 -5.45 -23.52
N GLY A 2 1.02 -6.00 -24.04
CA GLY A 2 1.42 -7.37 -23.72
C GLY A 2 1.99 -7.50 -22.30
N VAL A 3 1.94 -8.71 -21.73
CA VAL A 3 2.37 -8.98 -20.35
C VAL A 3 3.83 -8.61 -20.07
N PHE A 4 4.74 -8.89 -21.02
CA PHE A 4 6.17 -8.60 -20.88
C PHE A 4 6.51 -7.11 -20.95
N ALA A 5 5.63 -6.33 -21.55
CA ALA A 5 5.72 -4.88 -21.54
C ALA A 5 5.06 -4.28 -20.29
N SER A 6 4.71 -5.07 -19.26
CA SER A 6 3.96 -4.60 -18.07
C SER A 6 4.49 -5.19 -16.76
N ARG A 7 3.97 -4.68 -15.64
CA ARG A 7 4.15 -5.26 -14.29
C ARG A 7 2.97 -6.09 -13.80
N SER A 8 2.13 -6.62 -14.71
CA SER A 8 1.00 -7.47 -14.33
C SER A 8 1.47 -8.73 -13.58
N PRO A 9 0.78 -9.14 -12.48
CA PRO A 9 1.06 -10.40 -11.80
C PRO A 9 0.60 -11.63 -12.61
N HIS A 10 -0.30 -11.45 -13.59
CA HIS A 10 -0.76 -12.51 -14.49
C HIS A 10 0.27 -12.74 -15.61
N ARG A 11 1.32 -13.50 -15.32
CA ARG A 11 2.47 -13.77 -16.22
C ARG A 11 2.89 -15.23 -16.15
N PRO A 12 3.59 -15.77 -17.16
CA PRO A 12 3.96 -17.20 -17.18
C PRO A 12 4.71 -17.68 -15.93
N ASN A 13 5.60 -16.84 -15.39
CA ASN A 13 6.31 -17.06 -14.14
C ASN A 13 5.95 -15.96 -13.14
N HIS A 14 5.22 -16.29 -12.08
CA HIS A 14 4.73 -15.34 -11.06
C HIS A 14 5.84 -14.82 -10.12
N LEU A 15 6.90 -14.26 -10.69
CA LEU A 15 8.01 -13.65 -9.96
C LEU A 15 7.89 -12.12 -10.04
N GLY A 16 7.74 -11.51 -8.87
CA GLY A 16 7.85 -10.07 -8.66
C GLY A 16 9.25 -9.70 -8.16
N MET A 17 9.63 -8.44 -8.34
CA MET A 17 10.90 -7.91 -7.85
C MET A 17 10.66 -6.56 -7.21
N SER A 18 11.14 -6.41 -5.97
CA SER A 18 11.00 -5.20 -5.17
C SER A 18 12.37 -4.77 -4.67
N ALA A 19 12.76 -3.53 -4.96
CA ALA A 19 13.94 -2.91 -4.38
C ALA A 19 13.49 -2.15 -3.13
N VAL A 20 13.90 -2.62 -1.96
CA VAL A 20 13.42 -2.12 -0.65
C VAL A 20 14.57 -1.68 0.22
N ARG A 21 14.31 -0.74 1.13
CA ARG A 21 15.33 -0.25 2.06
C ARG A 21 15.45 -1.20 3.26
N LEU A 22 16.65 -1.68 3.53
CA LEU A 22 16.95 -2.37 4.78
C LEU A 22 17.03 -1.34 5.92
N ALA A 23 16.09 -1.40 6.85
CA ALA A 23 16.03 -0.54 8.02
C ALA A 23 16.75 -1.14 9.23
N GLY A 24 16.83 -2.47 9.31
CA GLY A 24 17.48 -3.16 10.43
C GLY A 24 17.57 -4.67 10.24
N ILE A 25 18.37 -5.29 11.10
CA ILE A 25 18.49 -6.74 11.20
C ILE A 25 18.38 -7.10 12.68
N ARG A 26 17.47 -8.02 13.01
CA ARG A 26 17.25 -8.48 14.38
C ARG A 26 17.20 -10.01 14.47
N ARG A 27 17.57 -10.55 15.63
CA ARG A 27 17.53 -11.98 15.92
C ARG A 27 16.64 -12.24 17.12
N GLU A 28 15.62 -13.08 16.94
CA GLU A 28 14.67 -13.43 18.00
C GLU A 28 14.33 -14.91 17.93
N LYS A 29 14.36 -15.59 19.09
CA LYS A 29 14.00 -17.02 19.21
C LYS A 29 14.73 -17.91 18.18
N GLY A 30 16.00 -17.61 17.91
CA GLY A 30 16.83 -18.33 16.94
C GLY A 30 16.53 -18.02 15.46
N LYS A 31 15.62 -17.09 15.17
CA LYS A 31 15.28 -16.65 13.81
C LYS A 31 15.91 -15.29 13.50
N LEU A 32 16.28 -15.09 12.24
CA LEU A 32 16.77 -13.82 11.71
C LEU A 32 15.61 -13.09 11.02
N PHE A 33 15.48 -11.80 11.31
CA PHE A 33 14.48 -10.92 10.71
C PHE A 33 15.18 -9.73 10.04
N LEU A 34 14.70 -9.38 8.85
CA LEU A 34 15.09 -8.17 8.14
C LEU A 34 13.94 -7.17 8.27
N ASP A 35 14.20 -6.04 8.89
CA ASP A 35 13.23 -4.96 9.00
C ASP A 35 13.37 -4.09 7.75
N LEU A 36 12.31 -4.00 6.95
CA LEU A 36 12.31 -3.39 5.62
C LEU A 36 11.39 -2.17 5.57
N ALA A 37 11.72 -1.19 4.74
CA ALA A 37 10.91 -0.02 4.47
C ALA A 37 10.67 0.18 2.96
N GLY A 38 9.49 0.70 2.62
CA GLY A 38 9.07 0.89 1.22
C GLY A 38 8.67 -0.42 0.53
N VAL A 39 8.14 -1.39 1.30
CA VAL A 39 7.70 -2.69 0.79
C VAL A 39 6.36 -2.55 0.06
N ASP A 40 6.25 -3.19 -1.10
CA ASP A 40 5.04 -3.24 -1.95
C ASP A 40 4.44 -4.66 -2.04
N LEU A 41 4.70 -5.48 -1.02
CA LEU A 41 4.29 -6.88 -0.92
C LEU A 41 3.10 -7.04 0.03
N LEU A 42 2.20 -7.98 -0.28
CA LEU A 42 1.15 -8.39 0.66
C LEU A 42 1.74 -9.25 1.78
N ASP A 43 1.11 -9.22 2.95
CA ASP A 43 1.49 -10.10 4.05
C ASP A 43 1.41 -11.58 3.62
N GLY A 44 2.38 -12.38 4.08
CA GLY A 44 2.51 -13.78 3.69
C GLY A 44 3.04 -14.03 2.26
N THR A 45 3.41 -12.99 1.49
CA THR A 45 4.02 -13.18 0.16
C THR A 45 5.32 -14.00 0.28
N PRO A 46 5.47 -15.15 -0.39
CA PRO A 46 6.68 -15.95 -0.32
C PRO A 46 7.89 -15.24 -0.93
N VAL A 47 9.01 -15.21 -0.18
CA VAL A 47 10.29 -14.68 -0.67
C VAL A 47 11.11 -15.82 -1.26
N VAL A 48 11.53 -15.66 -2.52
CA VAL A 48 12.27 -16.68 -3.27
C VAL A 48 13.78 -16.46 -3.19
N ASP A 49 14.23 -15.20 -3.12
CA ASP A 49 15.63 -14.82 -3.14
C ASP A 49 15.85 -13.45 -2.48
N ILE A 50 17.04 -13.20 -1.94
CA ILE A 50 17.44 -11.93 -1.33
C ILE A 50 18.84 -11.58 -1.83
N LYS A 51 18.98 -10.38 -2.41
CA LYS A 51 20.26 -9.84 -2.90
C LYS A 51 20.44 -8.39 -2.47
N PRO A 52 21.69 -7.93 -2.24
CA PRO A 52 21.94 -6.51 -2.05
C PRO A 52 21.64 -5.75 -3.34
N TYR A 53 21.00 -4.59 -3.22
CA TYR A 53 20.91 -3.64 -4.31
C TYR A 53 22.26 -2.94 -4.49
N ILE A 54 22.88 -3.10 -5.66
CA ILE A 54 24.19 -2.55 -6.00
C ILE A 54 23.97 -1.42 -7.01
N PRO A 55 24.05 -0.13 -6.61
CA PRO A 55 23.71 0.99 -7.49
C PRO A 55 24.45 1.00 -8.83
N TYR A 56 25.72 0.55 -8.84
CA TYR A 56 26.52 0.48 -10.07
C TYR A 56 25.92 -0.46 -11.13
N SER A 57 25.33 -1.59 -10.73
CA SER A 57 24.77 -2.57 -11.68
C SER A 57 23.26 -2.48 -11.85
N ASP A 58 22.56 -2.06 -10.79
CA ASP A 58 21.10 -2.18 -10.71
C ASP A 58 20.39 -0.85 -11.00
N CYS A 59 21.10 0.28 -10.96
CA CYS A 59 20.53 1.60 -11.25
C CYS A 59 20.59 1.90 -12.75
N ILE A 60 19.43 2.24 -13.33
CA ILE A 60 19.31 2.71 -14.71
C ILE A 60 18.89 4.19 -14.64
N SER A 61 19.87 5.09 -14.56
CA SER A 61 19.65 6.53 -14.31
C SER A 61 18.89 7.26 -15.41
N GLY A 62 18.90 6.75 -16.65
CA GLY A 62 18.17 7.30 -17.79
C GLY A 62 16.84 6.63 -18.09
N ALA A 63 16.26 5.87 -17.14
CA ALA A 63 14.96 5.26 -17.33
C ALA A 63 13.86 6.33 -17.42
N GLU A 64 12.99 6.21 -18.41
CA GLU A 64 11.83 7.08 -18.61
C GLU A 64 10.54 6.33 -18.28
N ASP A 65 9.53 7.04 -17.80
CA ASP A 65 8.24 6.46 -17.43
C ASP A 65 7.44 5.97 -18.65
N GLY A 66 7.72 6.49 -19.86
CA GLY A 66 7.05 6.08 -21.09
C GLY A 66 5.53 6.08 -20.97
N TYR A 67 4.88 4.94 -21.27
CA TYR A 67 3.42 4.79 -21.16
C TYR A 67 2.92 4.66 -19.70
N THR A 68 3.83 4.50 -18.71
CA THR A 68 3.50 4.44 -17.27
C THR A 68 3.54 5.81 -16.60
N GLU A 69 3.58 6.91 -17.35
CA GLU A 69 3.46 8.26 -16.80
C GLU A 69 2.11 8.40 -16.07
N ILE A 70 2.12 8.13 -14.76
CA ILE A 70 0.96 8.26 -13.88
C ILE A 70 1.09 9.61 -13.21
N LYS A 71 0.21 10.54 -13.56
CA LYS A 71 -0.02 11.72 -12.73
C LYS A 71 -0.66 11.25 -11.43
N ILE A 72 0.16 11.14 -10.38
CA ILE A 72 -0.32 10.86 -9.04
C ILE A 72 -1.10 12.10 -8.57
N SER A 73 -2.40 12.09 -8.77
CA SER A 73 -3.32 13.08 -8.20
C SER A 73 -3.89 12.50 -6.92
N THR A 74 -3.66 13.19 -5.80
CA THR A 74 -4.32 12.85 -4.55
C THR A 74 -5.71 13.48 -4.50
N MET A 75 -6.67 12.72 -3.98
CA MET A 75 -8.01 13.22 -3.66
C MET A 75 -8.08 13.50 -2.17
N ALA A 76 -8.82 14.55 -1.78
CA ALA A 76 -9.01 14.87 -0.36
C ALA A 76 -9.68 13.69 0.37
N VAL A 77 -9.24 13.41 1.59
CA VAL A 77 -9.85 12.39 2.45
C VAL A 77 -10.47 13.09 3.67
N ARG A 78 -11.75 12.84 3.90
CA ARG A 78 -12.52 13.33 5.05
C ARG A 78 -12.97 12.17 5.90
N PHE A 79 -13.15 12.42 7.19
CA PHE A 79 -13.54 11.41 8.16
C PHE A 79 -14.85 11.83 8.82
N THR A 80 -15.72 10.86 9.08
CA THR A 80 -16.82 11.06 10.03
C THR A 80 -16.27 11.27 11.44
N ARG A 81 -17.10 11.81 12.33
CA ARG A 81 -16.71 12.03 13.73
C ARG A 81 -16.31 10.71 14.40
N GLU A 82 -17.05 9.64 14.11
CA GLU A 82 -16.80 8.29 14.63
C GLU A 82 -15.45 7.75 14.14
N ALA A 83 -15.11 7.98 12.86
CA ALA A 83 -13.84 7.54 12.30
C ALA A 83 -12.65 8.32 12.89
N GLU A 84 -12.76 9.64 13.10
CA GLU A 84 -11.73 10.43 13.78
C GLU A 84 -11.49 9.92 15.22
N ILE A 85 -12.56 9.65 15.97
CA ILE A 85 -12.45 9.10 17.34
C ILE A 85 -11.76 7.72 17.31
N PHE A 86 -12.12 6.86 16.36
CA PHE A 86 -11.48 5.55 16.22
C PHE A 86 -9.98 5.68 15.94
N CYS A 87 -9.58 6.53 14.99
CA CYS A 87 -8.17 6.74 14.67
C CYS A 87 -7.38 7.26 15.87
N ALA A 88 -7.91 8.25 16.60
CA ALA A 88 -7.25 8.80 17.77
C ALA A 88 -7.05 7.74 18.87
N ARG A 89 -8.07 6.91 19.13
CA ARG A 89 -7.96 5.80 20.10
C ARG A 89 -6.96 4.76 19.65
N TYR A 90 -7.02 4.33 18.39
CA TYR A 90 -6.11 3.32 17.84
C TYR A 90 -4.64 3.78 17.93
N GLU A 91 -4.37 5.05 17.63
CA GLU A 91 -3.02 5.62 17.73
C GLU A 91 -2.56 5.71 19.19
N GLN A 92 -3.43 6.06 20.14
CA GLN A 92 -3.10 6.03 21.58
C GLN A 92 -2.76 4.61 22.08
N GLU A 93 -3.49 3.60 21.62
CA GLU A 93 -3.33 2.21 22.06
C GLU A 93 -2.11 1.52 21.41
N THR A 94 -1.83 1.81 20.14
CA THR A 94 -0.83 1.08 19.34
C THR A 94 0.42 1.90 19.03
N GLY A 95 0.38 3.22 19.19
CA GLY A 95 1.42 4.15 18.74
C GLY A 95 1.51 4.30 17.22
N ARG A 96 0.55 3.76 16.45
CA ARG A 96 0.58 3.78 14.99
C ARG A 96 -0.30 4.92 14.42
N PRO A 97 0.21 5.73 13.48
CA PRO A 97 -0.50 6.90 12.95
C PRO A 97 -1.54 6.53 11.88
N LEU A 98 -2.58 5.79 12.28
CA LEU A 98 -3.59 5.22 11.38
C LEU A 98 -4.25 6.28 10.49
N ARG A 99 -4.60 7.44 11.07
CA ARG A 99 -5.24 8.53 10.33
C ARG A 99 -4.39 9.02 9.17
N GLN A 100 -3.12 9.28 9.43
CA GLN A 100 -2.17 9.75 8.42
C GLN A 100 -2.06 8.73 7.29
N LEU A 101 -1.90 7.45 7.64
CA LEU A 101 -1.73 6.39 6.65
C LEU A 101 -3.00 6.19 5.80
N ILE A 102 -4.19 6.35 6.37
CA ILE A 102 -5.45 6.35 5.61
C ILE A 102 -5.48 7.50 4.60
N VAL A 103 -5.06 8.72 5.00
CA VAL A 103 -5.01 9.87 4.08
C VAL A 103 -4.05 9.59 2.91
N GLU A 104 -2.87 9.06 3.21
CA GLU A 104 -1.85 8.74 2.21
C GLU A 104 -2.33 7.63 1.24
N LEU A 105 -2.93 6.55 1.75
CA LEU A 105 -3.32 5.41 0.91
C LEU A 105 -4.64 5.63 0.19
N VAL A 106 -5.69 6.06 0.90
CA VAL A 106 -7.02 6.29 0.30
C VAL A 106 -6.98 7.51 -0.63
N GLY A 107 -6.17 8.52 -0.31
CA GLY A 107 -5.97 9.70 -1.15
C GLY A 107 -5.43 9.36 -2.55
N LEU A 108 -4.68 8.27 -2.70
CA LEU A 108 -4.17 7.77 -3.98
C LEU A 108 -5.23 7.03 -4.82
N ASP A 109 -6.47 6.95 -4.34
CA ASP A 109 -7.58 6.25 -4.98
C ASP A 109 -7.31 4.74 -5.22
N PRO A 110 -7.33 3.91 -4.16
CA PRO A 110 -7.04 2.48 -4.25
C PRO A 110 -8.17 1.66 -4.87
N ARG A 111 -9.21 2.29 -5.44
CA ARG A 111 -10.34 1.57 -6.04
C ARG A 111 -9.87 0.75 -7.24
N PRO A 112 -10.32 -0.52 -7.36
CA PRO A 112 -10.03 -1.31 -8.55
C PRO A 112 -10.53 -0.59 -9.82
N PRO A 113 -9.70 -0.43 -10.87
CA PRO A 113 -10.06 0.36 -12.05
C PRO A 113 -11.41 -0.02 -12.68
N PHE A 114 -11.73 -1.31 -12.68
CA PHE A 114 -12.97 -1.88 -13.22
C PHE A 114 -14.22 -1.61 -12.36
N GLN A 115 -14.06 -1.19 -11.10
CA GLN A 115 -15.18 -0.90 -10.18
C GLN A 115 -15.46 0.60 -10.01
N LYS A 116 -14.60 1.49 -10.53
CA LYS A 116 -14.68 2.95 -10.30
C LYS A 116 -16.01 3.58 -10.75
N LYS A 117 -16.71 2.98 -11.73
CA LYS A 117 -17.97 3.50 -12.30
C LYS A 117 -19.24 2.83 -11.77
N SER A 118 -19.13 1.71 -11.05
CA SER A 118 -20.28 0.86 -10.70
C SER A 118 -20.61 0.88 -9.22
N ARG A 119 -19.72 1.41 -8.37
CA ARG A 119 -19.89 1.45 -6.91
C ARG A 119 -19.36 2.77 -6.36
N ASN A 120 -20.01 3.25 -5.30
CA ASN A 120 -19.58 4.43 -4.56
C ASN A 120 -19.08 4.10 -3.16
N GLU A 121 -19.11 2.83 -2.74
CA GLU A 121 -18.63 2.39 -1.44
C GLU A 121 -17.61 1.26 -1.59
N PHE A 122 -16.51 1.40 -0.87
CA PHE A 122 -15.35 0.51 -0.96
C PHE A 122 -14.81 0.19 0.42
N GLY A 123 -13.97 -0.83 0.48
CA GLY A 123 -13.22 -1.12 1.68
C GLY A 123 -11.92 -1.83 1.40
N MET A 124 -10.98 -1.67 2.32
CA MET A 124 -9.68 -2.33 2.29
C MET A 124 -9.19 -2.59 3.71
N TRP A 125 -8.33 -3.58 3.84
CA TRP A 125 -7.61 -3.84 5.08
C TRP A 125 -6.34 -2.99 5.12
N LEU A 126 -6.11 -2.38 6.27
CA LEU A 126 -4.85 -1.75 6.63
C LEU A 126 -4.48 -2.24 8.02
N TRP A 127 -3.41 -3.05 8.09
CA TRP A 127 -3.09 -3.82 9.29
C TRP A 127 -4.31 -4.65 9.74
N ASP A 128 -4.71 -4.50 11.00
CA ASP A 128 -5.84 -5.12 11.66
C ASP A 128 -7.14 -4.30 11.52
N VAL A 129 -7.17 -3.25 10.70
CA VAL A 129 -8.33 -2.35 10.55
C VAL A 129 -8.97 -2.48 9.17
N ASN A 130 -10.28 -2.74 9.14
CA ASN A 130 -11.10 -2.60 7.94
C ASN A 130 -11.48 -1.13 7.76
N ILE A 131 -11.03 -0.52 6.67
CA ILE A 131 -11.38 0.84 6.30
C ILE A 131 -12.54 0.78 5.32
N ARG A 132 -13.67 1.41 5.64
CA ARG A 132 -14.80 1.58 4.73
C ARG A 132 -14.96 3.05 4.37
N TRP A 133 -15.00 3.35 3.08
CA TRP A 133 -15.17 4.72 2.60
C TRP A 133 -16.18 4.83 1.47
N ARG A 134 -16.74 6.02 1.34
CA ARG A 134 -17.61 6.44 0.25
C ARG A 134 -16.87 7.39 -0.69
N VAL A 135 -17.18 7.27 -1.97
CA VAL A 135 -16.72 8.18 -3.03
C VAL A 135 -17.68 9.34 -3.13
N CYS A 136 -17.17 10.56 -2.96
CA CYS A 136 -17.85 11.80 -3.26
C CYS A 136 -17.20 12.46 -4.48
N GLU A 137 -17.79 13.54 -5.01
CA GLU A 137 -17.31 14.16 -6.26
C GLU A 137 -15.86 14.65 -6.19
N SER A 138 -15.44 15.18 -5.04
CA SER A 138 -14.11 15.80 -4.85
C SER A 138 -13.33 15.23 -3.67
N TYR A 139 -13.86 14.24 -2.97
CA TYR A 139 -13.23 13.65 -1.78
C TYR A 139 -13.65 12.20 -1.55
N PHE A 140 -12.86 11.48 -0.76
CA PHE A 140 -13.26 10.21 -0.15
C PHE A 140 -13.68 10.44 1.29
N GLU A 141 -14.82 9.87 1.69
CA GLU A 141 -15.35 9.96 3.05
C GLU A 141 -15.16 8.63 3.79
N ILE A 142 -14.30 8.60 4.80
CA ILE A 142 -14.14 7.45 5.68
C ILE A 142 -15.35 7.36 6.60
N GLN A 143 -16.14 6.30 6.45
CA GLN A 143 -17.42 6.14 7.13
C GLN A 143 -17.33 5.26 8.36
N LYS A 144 -16.60 4.15 8.25
CA LYS A 144 -16.54 3.12 9.30
C LYS A 144 -15.16 2.48 9.34
N LEU A 145 -14.63 2.39 10.55
CA LEU A 145 -13.39 1.68 10.87
C LEU A 145 -13.73 0.59 11.89
N THR A 146 -13.27 -0.63 11.64
CA THR A 146 -13.48 -1.77 12.57
C THR A 146 -12.22 -2.61 12.66
N LEU A 147 -11.92 -3.10 13.86
CA LEU A 147 -10.87 -4.09 14.05
C LEU A 147 -11.32 -5.45 13.48
N HIS A 148 -10.37 -6.21 12.96
CA HIS A 148 -10.52 -7.64 12.76
C HIS A 148 -10.34 -8.34 14.13
N GLU A 149 -11.23 -9.28 14.48
CA GLU A 149 -11.05 -10.16 15.64
C GLU A 149 -9.97 -11.23 15.39
#